data_AF-A0A0C3EDA6-F1
#
_entry.id   AF-A0A0C3EDA6-F1
#
_cell.length_a   1.000
_cell.length_b   1.000
_cell.length_c   1.000
_cell.angle_alpha   90.00
_cell.angle_beta   90.00
_cell.angle_gamma   90.00
#
_symmetry.space_group_name_H-M   'P 1'
#
loop_
_entity.id
_entity.type
_entity.pdbx_description
1 polymer ?
#
loop_
_entity_poly.entity_id
_entity_poly.type
_entity_poly.pdbx_seq_one_letter_code
_entity_poly.pdbx_strand_id
1 'polypeptide(L)'
;VPVNNKSEMLQSPIAATDPRGELIRSASIVIWDEAPMANRAVLGCVEEVCRIVMGNNKPFGGKVIILLGDFRQTCPVIRGGTRAQVV
;
A
#
# COMPACT_ATOMS: atom_id res chain seq x y z
N VAL A 1 -0.06 -9.58 3.07
CA VAL A 1 0.07 -9.21 4.51
C VAL A 1 -1.28 -9.45 5.18
N PRO A 2 -1.39 -10.35 6.18
CA PRO A 2 -2.67 -10.59 6.84
C PRO A 2 -3.05 -9.37 7.67
N VAL A 3 -4.17 -8.73 7.32
CA VAL A 3 -4.73 -7.59 8.06
C VAL A 3 -6.01 -8.07 8.72
N ASN A 4 -6.07 -8.02 10.05
CA ASN A 4 -7.26 -8.39 10.83
C ASN A 4 -8.17 -7.17 11.01
N ASN A 5 -9.48 -7.40 11.19
CA ASN A 5 -10.52 -6.36 11.39
C ASN A 5 -10.29 -5.40 12.59
N LYS A 6 -9.24 -5.59 13.40
CA LYS A 6 -8.84 -4.67 14.49
C LYS A 6 -7.73 -3.68 14.09
N SER A 7 -7.25 -3.74 12.85
CA SER A 7 -6.11 -2.96 12.34
C SER A 7 -6.57 -1.94 11.30
N GLU A 8 -7.43 -1.01 11.70
CA GLU A 8 -7.95 0.04 10.80
C GLU A 8 -6.91 1.12 10.45
N MET A 9 -5.73 1.12 11.07
CA MET A 9 -4.63 2.04 10.74
C MET A 9 -3.30 1.29 10.72
N LEU A 10 -2.91 0.78 9.55
CA LEU A 10 -1.53 0.37 9.31
C LEU A 10 -0.69 1.64 9.18
N GLN A 11 0.17 1.90 10.17
CA GLN A 11 1.16 2.96 10.10
C GLN A 11 2.51 2.37 9.73
N SER A 12 3.16 2.97 8.75
CA SER A 12 4.51 2.60 8.36
C SER A 12 5.52 3.33 9.26
N PRO A 13 6.62 2.66 9.65
CA PRO A 13 7.71 3.31 10.37
C PRO A 13 8.60 4.20 9.48
N ILE A 14 8.34 4.25 8.16
CA ILE A 14 9.18 4.99 7.20
C ILE A 14 8.92 6.50 7.36
N ALA A 15 9.90 7.19 7.94
CA ALA A 15 9.93 8.64 8.00
C ALA A 15 10.53 9.25 6.72
N ALA A 16 10.29 10.54 6.48
CA ALA A 16 10.85 11.25 5.32
C ALA A 16 12.39 11.28 5.30
N THR A 17 13.02 11.19 6.47
CA THR A 17 14.48 11.18 6.65
C THR A 17 15.08 9.78 6.71
N ASP A 18 14.26 8.73 6.61
CA ASP A 18 14.74 7.35 6.52
C ASP A 18 15.39 7.14 5.14
N PRO A 19 16.54 6.44 5.03
CA PRO A 19 17.09 6.04 3.73
C PRO A 19 16.06 5.35 2.81
N ARG A 20 15.06 4.65 3.37
CA ARG A 20 13.93 4.09 2.59
C ARG A 20 13.01 5.17 2.02
N GLY A 21 12.80 6.25 2.74
CA GLY A 21 12.08 7.44 2.25
C GLY A 21 12.85 8.13 1.11
N GLU A 22 14.16 8.25 1.21
CA GLU A 22 14.99 8.81 0.11
C GLU A 22 14.91 7.96 -1.17
N LEU A 23 14.85 6.64 -1.05
CA LEU A 23 14.62 5.75 -2.18
C LEU A 23 13.25 6.01 -2.84
N ILE A 24 12.18 6.14 -2.05
CA ILE A 24 10.84 6.49 -2.57
C ILE A 24 10.86 7.87 -3.24
N ARG A 25 11.59 8.83 -2.66
CA ARG A 25 11.73 10.19 -3.21
C ARG A 25 12.49 10.20 -4.54
N SER A 26 13.52 9.38 -4.70
CA SER A 26 14.29 9.27 -5.95
C SER A 26 13.60 8.42 -7.02
N ALA A 27 12.77 7.46 -6.64
CA ALA A 27 12.01 6.62 -7.57
C ALA A 27 11.04 7.46 -8.41
N SER A 28 11.06 7.33 -9.74
CA SER A 28 10.07 8.01 -10.60
C SER A 28 8.77 7.22 -10.75
N ILE A 29 8.87 5.89 -10.65
CA ILE A 29 7.77 4.94 -10.84
C ILE A 29 7.88 3.87 -9.75
N VAL A 30 6.75 3.48 -9.18
CA VAL A 30 6.63 2.34 -8.25
C VAL A 30 5.81 1.26 -8.95
N ILE A 31 6.42 0.10 -9.16
CA ILE A 31 5.73 -1.08 -9.71
C ILE A 31 5.39 -1.99 -8.54
N TRP A 32 4.12 -2.32 -8.40
CA TRP A 32 3.62 -3.19 -7.36
C TRP A 32 3.00 -4.43 -8.00
N ASP A 33 3.72 -5.54 -7.95
CA ASP A 33 3.21 -6.86 -8.38
C ASP A 33 2.37 -7.54 -7.29
N GLU A 34 1.39 -8.32 -7.71
CA GLU A 34 0.39 -8.96 -6.84
C GLU A 34 -0.44 -7.97 -5.98
N ALA A 35 -0.69 -6.77 -6.50
CA ALA A 35 -1.52 -5.75 -5.84
C ALA A 35 -2.91 -6.25 -5.37
N PRO A 36 -3.63 -7.18 -6.06
CA PRO A 36 -4.93 -7.69 -5.59
C PRO A 36 -4.88 -8.41 -4.24
N MET A 37 -3.71 -8.92 -3.84
CA MET A 37 -3.52 -9.55 -2.54
C MET A 37 -3.37 -8.54 -1.39
N ALA A 38 -3.21 -7.26 -1.69
CA ALA A 38 -3.10 -6.21 -0.71
C ALA A 38 -4.49 -5.79 -0.20
N ASN A 39 -4.69 -5.81 1.11
CA ASN A 39 -5.88 -5.25 1.72
C ASN A 39 -5.89 -3.71 1.51
N ARG A 40 -7.08 -3.11 1.42
CA ARG A 40 -7.30 -1.65 1.40
C ARG A 40 -6.47 -0.89 2.45
N ALA A 41 -6.29 -1.45 3.65
CA ALA A 41 -5.47 -0.83 4.69
C ALA A 41 -3.99 -0.66 4.28
N VAL A 42 -3.44 -1.61 3.51
CA VAL A 42 -2.06 -1.53 3.00
C VAL A 42 -1.96 -0.43 1.95
N LEU A 43 -2.95 -0.32 1.07
CA LEU A 43 -2.98 0.74 0.06
C LEU A 43 -3.05 2.13 0.70
N GLY A 44 -3.86 2.30 1.76
CA GLY A 44 -3.93 3.53 2.53
C GLY A 44 -2.60 3.87 3.21
N CYS A 45 -1.94 2.88 3.82
CA CYS A 45 -0.61 3.05 4.42
C CYS A 45 0.43 3.54 3.40
N VAL A 46 0.45 2.94 2.21
CA VAL A 46 1.39 3.33 1.14
C VAL A 46 1.11 4.75 0.64
N GLU A 47 -0.16 5.13 0.50
CA GLU A 47 -0.55 6.48 0.13
C GLU A 47 -0.07 7.52 1.14
N GLU A 48 -0.29 7.26 2.43
CA GLU A 48 0.14 8.13 3.53
C GLU A 48 1.68 8.28 3.56
N VAL A 49 2.41 7.17 3.46
CA VAL A 49 3.88 7.18 3.42
C VAL A 49 4.40 7.99 2.24
N CYS A 50 3.86 7.79 1.04
CA CYS A 50 4.30 8.53 -0.12
C CYS A 50 4.04 10.04 0.03
N ARG A 51 2.94 10.45 0.66
CA ARG A 51 2.67 11.87 0.98
C ARG A 51 3.67 12.42 1.99
N ILE A 52 3.95 11.69 3.07
CA ILE A 52 4.92 12.09 4.11
C ILE A 52 6.31 12.27 3.51
N VAL A 53 6.77 11.28 2.74
CA VAL A 53 8.10 11.29 2.12
C VAL A 53 8.24 12.40 1.08
N MET A 54 7.21 12.66 0.29
CA MET A 54 7.24 13.68 -0.77
C MET A 54 6.88 15.08 -0.28
N GLY A 55 6.38 15.21 0.95
CA GLY A 55 5.97 16.50 1.54
C GLY A 55 4.86 17.21 0.77
N ASN A 56 3.99 16.46 0.08
CA ASN A 56 2.90 17.04 -0.70
C ASN A 56 1.61 16.23 -0.57
N ASN A 57 0.49 16.87 -0.90
CA ASN A 57 -0.84 16.25 -0.79
C ASN A 57 -1.35 15.64 -2.11
N LYS A 58 -0.46 15.47 -3.10
CA LYS A 58 -0.83 14.80 -4.36
C LYS A 58 -1.07 13.31 -4.11
N PRO A 59 -1.89 12.62 -4.93
CA PRO A 59 -2.03 11.17 -4.83
C PRO A 59 -0.66 10.50 -4.89
N PHE A 60 -0.37 9.62 -3.92
CA PHE A 60 0.92 8.94 -3.75
C PHE A 60 2.13 9.88 -3.78
N GLY A 61 2.00 11.10 -3.25
CA GLY A 61 3.11 12.06 -3.27
C GLY A 61 3.51 12.54 -4.67
N GLY A 62 2.66 12.31 -5.68
CA GLY A 62 2.94 12.61 -7.09
C GLY A 62 3.74 11.53 -7.81
N LYS A 63 3.87 10.33 -7.22
CA LYS A 63 4.53 9.18 -7.85
C LYS A 63 3.58 8.43 -8.78
N VAL A 64 4.12 7.91 -9.88
CA VAL A 64 3.38 7.01 -10.75
C VAL A 64 3.41 5.62 -10.12
N ILE A 65 2.24 5.07 -9.81
CA ILE A 65 2.11 3.70 -9.31
C ILE A 65 1.52 2.82 -10.40
N ILE A 66 2.21 1.73 -10.72
CA ILE A 66 1.75 0.69 -11.64
C ILE A 66 1.41 -0.53 -10.80
N LEU A 67 0.12 -0.82 -10.67
CA LEU A 67 -0.37 -2.02 -9.99
C LEU A 67 -0.45 -3.15 -11.02
N LEU A 68 0.33 -4.19 -10.78
CA LEU A 68 0.31 -5.44 -11.53
C LEU A 68 -0.30 -6.53 -10.64
N GLY A 69 -0.93 -7.50 -11.27
CA GLY A 69 -1.48 -8.66 -10.58
C GLY A 69 -2.63 -9.29 -11.36
N ASP A 70 -2.86 -10.57 -11.09
CA ASP A 70 -4.01 -11.30 -11.64
C ASP A 70 -5.17 -11.27 -10.64
N PHE A 71 -6.12 -10.37 -10.88
CA PHE A 71 -7.36 -10.27 -10.10
C PHE A 71 -8.20 -11.54 -10.11
N ARG A 72 -7.93 -12.49 -11.02
CA ARG A 72 -8.67 -13.75 -11.14
C ARG A 72 -7.99 -14.93 -10.42
N GLN A 73 -6.75 -14.78 -9.93
CA GLN A 73 -6.02 -15.86 -9.24
C GLN A 73 -5.94 -15.70 -7.72
N THR A 74 -5.95 -14.48 -7.17
CA THR A 74 -5.66 -14.28 -5.75
C THR A 74 -6.62 -13.30 -5.07
N CYS A 75 -7.70 -13.83 -4.48
CA CYS A 75 -8.49 -13.07 -3.51
C CYS A 75 -7.61 -12.75 -2.27
N PRO A 76 -7.74 -11.57 -1.66
CA PRO A 76 -7.02 -11.25 -0.44
C PRO A 76 -7.36 -12.28 0.65
N VAL A 77 -6.34 -12.97 1.17
CA VAL A 77 -6.52 -14.00 2.20
C VAL A 77 -6.75 -13.31 3.55
N ILE A 78 -8.01 -13.25 3.96
CA ILE A 78 -8.39 -12.80 5.32
C ILE A 78 -8.59 -14.05 6.18
N ARG A 79 -7.70 -14.26 7.17
CA ARG A 79 -7.86 -15.37 8.12
C ARG A 79 -9.10 -15.12 8.99
N GLY A 80 -10.16 -15.90 8.76
CA GLY A 80 -11.44 -15.78 9.47
C GLY A 80 -12.43 -14.76 8.90
N GLY A 81 -12.24 -14.30 7.66
CA GLY A 81 -13.13 -13.33 7.00
C GLY A 81 -14.44 -13.95 6.50
N THR A 82 -15.53 -13.17 6.54
CA THR A 82 -16.81 -13.54 5.90
C THR A 82 -16.73 -13.36 4.37
N ARG A 83 -17.58 -14.06 3.59
CA ARG A 83 -17.56 -14.01 2.11
C ARG A 83 -17.60 -12.60 1.52
N ALA A 84 -18.27 -11.66 2.21
CA ALA A 84 -18.36 -10.26 1.79
C ALA A 84 -17.06 -9.45 1.95
N GLN A 85 -16.05 -10.00 2.64
CA GLN A 85 -14.73 -9.36 2.80
C GLN A 85 -13.70 -9.90 1.80
N VAL A 86 -14.04 -10.98 1.08
CA VAL A 86 -13.19 -11.64 0.08
C VAL A 86 -13.57 -11.22 -1.35
N VAL A 87 -14.77 -10.64 -1.54
CA VAL A 87 -15.36 -10.23 -2.83
C VAL A 87 -15.47 -8.71 -2.90
#